data_AF-A0A1G9VVK1-F1
#
_entry.id   AF-A0A1G9VVK1-F1
#
_cell.length_a   1.000
_cell.length_b   1.000
_cell.length_c   1.000
_cell.angle_alpha   90.00
_cell.angle_beta   90.00
_cell.angle_gamma   90.00
#
_symmetry.space_group_name_H-M   'P 1'
#
loop_
_entity.id
_entity.type
_entity.pdbx_description
1 polymer ?
#
loop_
_entity_poly.entity_id
_entity_poly.type
_entity_poly.pdbx_seq_one_letter_code
_entity_poly.pdbx_strand_id
1 'polypeptide(L)'
;MKNLLLSLLDEYTDKYPELISFVAHAHKAKQWGMGIMPSYNPAPYTCELQGCKPGRLLKKDCEPAKDRQCYFFDEHKKIIGEVQYAKHVKLKNQWIVYRRFFLNKPDSIIALTFGSDFEGSMEANLDSVAITTFELERATAHYSLLNTGEHVETLYQYTAEKVTSITENIWRETFTTRAYELLHTESNLSIFEVLPNNNKIIIYPES
;
A
#
# COMPACT_ATOMS: atom_id res chain seq x y z
N MET A 1 4.53 16.11 -9.30
CA MET A 1 4.65 15.04 -8.28
C MET A 1 5.76 14.05 -8.60
N LYS A 2 5.84 13.52 -9.83
CA LYS A 2 6.90 12.59 -10.27
C LYS A 2 8.34 12.95 -9.83
N ASN A 3 8.77 14.20 -9.98
CA ASN A 3 10.12 14.62 -9.55
C ASN A 3 10.35 14.47 -8.04
N LEU A 4 9.32 14.72 -7.21
CA LEU A 4 9.41 14.51 -5.77
C LEU A 4 9.56 13.01 -5.44
N LEU A 5 8.81 12.15 -6.14
CA LEU A 5 8.93 10.70 -5.98
C LEU A 5 10.33 10.20 -6.42
N LEU A 6 10.89 10.76 -7.51
CA LEU A 6 12.26 10.46 -7.91
C LEU A 6 13.27 10.84 -6.82
N SER A 7 13.16 12.05 -6.26
CA SER A 7 14.03 12.45 -5.14
C SER A 7 13.90 11.54 -3.92
N LEU A 8 12.70 11.04 -3.62
CA LEU A 8 12.49 10.07 -2.54
C LEU A 8 13.09 8.70 -2.86
N LEU A 9 12.99 8.22 -4.12
CA LEU A 9 13.68 6.98 -4.51
C LEU A 9 15.18 7.13 -4.27
N ASP A 10 15.78 8.20 -4.76
CA ASP A 10 17.21 8.45 -4.62
C ASP A 10 17.62 8.59 -3.14
N GLU A 11 16.83 9.30 -2.32
CA GLU A 11 17.10 9.49 -0.88
C GLU A 11 17.08 8.18 -0.09
N TYR A 12 16.13 7.29 -0.39
CA TYR A 12 15.88 6.09 0.41
C TYR A 12 16.46 4.79 -0.17
N THR A 13 17.12 4.84 -1.34
CA THR A 13 17.67 3.65 -2.01
C THR A 13 18.57 2.83 -1.08
N ASP A 14 19.46 3.47 -0.34
CA ASP A 14 20.42 2.81 0.55
C ASP A 14 20.01 2.84 2.04
N LYS A 15 18.76 3.22 2.33
CA LYS A 15 18.29 3.47 3.71
C LYS A 15 17.63 2.29 4.40
N TYR A 16 17.68 1.11 3.80
CA TYR A 16 17.01 -0.08 4.33
C TYR A 16 17.47 -0.43 5.76
N PRO A 17 18.78 -0.47 6.10
CA PRO A 17 19.21 -0.75 7.46
C PRO A 17 18.72 0.28 8.48
N GLU A 18 18.77 1.57 8.13
CA GLU A 18 18.32 2.65 9.00
C GLU A 18 16.82 2.59 9.27
N LEU A 19 16.01 2.24 8.26
CA LEU A 19 14.56 2.10 8.41
C LEU A 19 14.19 0.90 9.30
N ILE A 20 14.88 -0.24 9.16
CA ILE A 20 14.71 -1.38 10.07
C ILE A 20 15.04 -0.97 11.51
N SER A 21 16.18 -0.31 11.70
CA SER A 21 16.59 0.19 13.01
C SER A 21 15.56 1.16 13.59
N PHE A 22 15.10 2.12 12.79
CA PHE A 22 14.07 3.07 13.19
C PHE A 22 12.81 2.37 13.71
N VAL A 23 12.24 1.43 12.94
CA VAL A 23 11.04 0.70 13.37
C VAL A 23 11.29 -0.11 14.64
N ALA A 24 12.43 -0.78 14.74
CA ALA A 24 12.80 -1.57 15.92
C ALA A 24 12.85 -0.72 17.20
N HIS A 25 13.31 0.53 17.12
CA HIS A 25 13.40 1.43 18.28
C HIS A 25 12.10 2.21 18.54
N ALA A 26 11.36 2.59 17.49
CA ALA A 26 10.21 3.49 17.60
C ALA A 26 8.90 2.76 17.96
N HIS A 27 8.73 1.49 17.55
CA HIS A 27 7.46 0.80 17.75
C HIS A 27 7.12 0.57 19.24
N LYS A 28 5.84 0.67 19.56
CA LYS A 28 5.26 0.42 20.89
C LYS A 28 4.30 -0.75 20.91
N ALA A 29 3.74 -1.11 19.76
CA ALA A 29 2.83 -2.24 19.62
C ALA A 29 3.01 -2.92 18.26
N LYS A 30 2.55 -4.16 18.19
CA LYS A 30 2.44 -4.93 16.95
C LYS A 30 0.99 -5.37 16.76
N GLN A 31 0.55 -5.46 15.51
CA GLN A 31 -0.72 -6.09 15.18
C GLN A 31 -0.54 -6.98 13.96
N TRP A 32 -1.13 -8.17 14.03
CA TRP A 32 -1.06 -9.12 12.93
C TRP A 32 -2.18 -8.89 11.91
N GLY A 33 -1.89 -9.16 10.65
CA GLY A 33 -2.83 -9.21 9.54
C GLY A 33 -2.80 -10.56 8.83
N MET A 34 -3.83 -10.80 8.01
CA MET A 34 -3.85 -11.92 7.08
C MET A 34 -4.48 -11.52 5.75
N GLY A 35 -3.97 -12.09 4.67
CA GLY A 35 -4.51 -11.92 3.33
C GLY A 35 -3.40 -11.97 2.29
N ILE A 36 -3.77 -12.33 1.06
CA ILE A 36 -2.86 -12.18 -0.08
C ILE A 36 -2.53 -10.70 -0.27
N MET A 37 -3.57 -9.86 -0.21
CA MET A 37 -3.44 -8.42 -0.19
C MET A 37 -3.12 -7.90 1.21
N PRO A 38 -2.46 -6.73 1.33
CA PRO A 38 -2.19 -6.11 2.63
C PRO A 38 -3.48 -5.82 3.41
N SER A 39 -3.41 -5.95 4.73
CA SER A 39 -4.51 -5.55 5.63
C SER A 39 -4.58 -4.04 5.84
N TYR A 40 -3.52 -3.32 5.48
CA TYR A 40 -3.44 -1.86 5.58
C TYR A 40 -2.80 -1.28 4.32
N ASN A 41 -3.39 -0.21 3.82
CA ASN A 41 -2.80 0.66 2.81
C ASN A 41 -3.27 2.10 3.08
N PRO A 42 -2.36 3.10 3.10
CA PRO A 42 -2.77 4.51 3.20
C PRO A 42 -3.74 4.94 2.08
N ALA A 43 -3.58 4.37 0.88
CA ALA A 43 -4.43 4.65 -0.26
C ALA A 43 -5.68 3.74 -0.26
N PRO A 44 -6.89 4.31 -0.18
CA PRO A 44 -8.11 3.52 -0.15
C PRO A 44 -8.35 2.82 -1.50
N TYR A 45 -9.05 1.69 -1.48
CA TYR A 45 -9.44 0.89 -2.65
C TYR A 45 -8.29 0.29 -3.48
N THR A 46 -7.03 0.38 -3.03
CA THR A 46 -5.87 -0.16 -3.77
C THR A 46 -6.04 -1.63 -4.16
N CYS A 47 -6.70 -2.44 -3.32
CA CYS A 47 -6.91 -3.86 -3.59
C CYS A 47 -8.13 -4.07 -4.49
N GLU A 48 -9.21 -3.35 -4.20
CA GLU A 48 -10.51 -3.46 -4.86
C GLU A 48 -10.46 -2.99 -6.31
N LEU A 49 -9.63 -1.99 -6.64
CA LEU A 49 -9.35 -1.57 -8.01
C LEU A 49 -8.65 -2.66 -8.85
N GLN A 50 -8.07 -3.66 -8.20
CA GLN A 50 -7.49 -4.85 -8.83
C GLN A 50 -8.43 -6.06 -8.75
N GLY A 51 -9.70 -5.86 -8.36
CA GLY A 51 -10.68 -6.94 -8.16
C GLY A 51 -10.52 -7.73 -6.86
N CYS A 52 -9.50 -7.41 -6.06
CA CYS A 52 -9.13 -8.18 -4.88
C CYS A 52 -9.73 -7.61 -3.60
N LYS A 53 -10.02 -8.49 -2.63
CA LYS A 53 -10.36 -8.06 -1.27
C LYS A 53 -9.09 -7.70 -0.49
N PRO A 54 -9.09 -6.60 0.29
CA PRO A 54 -7.99 -6.31 1.19
C PRO A 54 -7.85 -7.41 2.25
N GLY A 55 -6.64 -7.51 2.82
CA GLY A 55 -6.42 -8.34 4.00
C GLY A 55 -7.21 -7.83 5.21
N ARG A 56 -7.21 -8.60 6.30
CA ARG A 56 -7.83 -8.20 7.56
C ARG A 56 -6.82 -8.20 8.69
N LEU A 57 -6.89 -7.15 9.51
CA LEU A 57 -6.23 -7.13 10.80
C LEU A 57 -6.86 -8.15 11.75
N LEU A 58 -6.02 -8.80 12.53
CA LEU A 58 -6.38 -9.83 13.49
C LEU A 58 -6.56 -9.23 14.88
N LYS A 59 -7.44 -9.85 15.66
CA LYS A 59 -7.69 -9.50 17.06
C LYS A 59 -6.71 -10.16 18.03
N LYS A 60 -6.03 -11.21 17.60
CA LYS A 60 -5.10 -12.00 18.40
C LYS A 60 -3.77 -12.08 17.68
N ASP A 61 -2.71 -12.20 18.46
CA ASP A 61 -1.38 -12.47 17.94
C ASP A 61 -1.34 -13.83 17.25
N CYS A 62 -0.45 -13.94 16.28
CA CYS A 62 -0.15 -15.19 15.62
C CYS A 62 1.34 -15.28 15.29
N GLU A 63 1.75 -16.44 14.81
CA GLU A 63 3.12 -16.69 14.35
C GLU A 63 3.28 -16.36 12.86
N PRO A 64 4.52 -16.16 12.40
CA PRO A 64 4.86 -16.16 10.98
C PRO A 64 4.23 -17.33 10.23
N ALA A 65 3.50 -17.02 9.17
CA ALA A 65 2.97 -18.01 8.22
C ALA A 65 2.81 -17.36 6.85
N LYS A 66 2.62 -18.18 5.80
CA LYS A 66 2.30 -17.66 4.46
C LYS A 66 1.09 -16.73 4.52
N ASP A 67 1.18 -15.59 3.82
CA ASP A 67 0.12 -14.57 3.72
C ASP A 67 -0.22 -13.91 5.07
N ARG A 68 0.72 -13.95 6.03
CA ARG A 68 0.66 -13.17 7.27
C ARG A 68 1.42 -11.87 7.11
N GLN A 69 0.92 -10.85 7.80
CA GLN A 69 1.56 -9.54 7.89
C GLN A 69 1.73 -9.18 9.37
N CYS A 70 2.85 -8.57 9.73
CA CYS A 70 3.06 -7.98 11.05
C CYS A 70 3.25 -6.47 10.88
N TYR A 71 2.33 -5.69 11.46
CA TYR A 71 2.33 -4.23 11.43
C TYR A 71 2.91 -3.68 12.73
N PHE A 72 3.75 -2.66 12.62
CA PHE A 72 4.43 -2.01 13.74
C PHE A 72 3.83 -0.62 13.95
N PHE A 73 3.39 -0.34 15.17
CA PHE A 73 2.74 0.91 15.54
C PHE A 73 3.64 1.74 16.45
N ASP A 74 3.71 3.06 16.22
CA ASP A 74 4.37 4.01 17.10
C ASP A 74 3.52 4.37 18.34
N GLU A 75 3.99 5.32 19.14
CA GLU A 75 3.27 5.81 20.34
C GLU A 75 1.96 6.54 20.04
N HIS A 76 1.81 7.07 18.83
CA HIS A 76 0.61 7.73 18.33
C HIS A 76 -0.33 6.76 17.60
N LYS A 77 -0.07 5.45 17.68
CA LYS A 77 -0.82 4.39 16.99
C LYS A 77 -0.82 4.55 15.47
N LYS A 78 0.21 5.15 14.89
CA LYS A 78 0.45 5.18 13.45
C LYS A 78 1.28 3.97 13.06
N ILE A 79 0.94 3.35 11.94
CA ILE A 79 1.75 2.27 11.38
C ILE A 79 3.01 2.89 10.80
N ILE A 80 4.17 2.37 11.20
CA ILE A 80 5.49 2.86 10.77
C ILE A 80 6.27 1.79 9.99
N GLY A 81 5.83 0.53 10.06
CA GLY A 81 6.44 -0.56 9.31
C GLY A 81 5.52 -1.76 9.17
N GLU A 82 5.84 -2.60 8.20
CA GLU A 82 5.19 -3.88 7.93
C GLU A 82 6.22 -4.91 7.49
N VAL A 83 6.01 -6.15 7.95
CA VAL A 83 6.67 -7.35 7.42
C VAL A 83 5.60 -8.30 6.89
N GLN A 84 5.63 -8.60 5.60
CA GLN A 84 4.75 -9.58 4.96
C GLN A 84 5.51 -10.88 4.71
N TYR A 85 5.03 -11.99 5.27
CA TYR A 85 5.65 -13.30 5.19
C TYR A 85 5.19 -14.05 3.94
N ALA A 86 6.09 -14.22 2.98
CA ALA A 86 5.78 -14.78 1.67
C ALA A 86 6.02 -16.29 1.61
N LYS A 87 7.17 -16.77 2.08
CA LYS A 87 7.56 -18.18 1.97
C LYS A 87 8.56 -18.60 3.03
N HIS A 88 8.35 -19.78 3.62
CA HIS A 88 9.32 -20.40 4.51
C HIS A 88 10.29 -21.30 3.73
N VAL A 89 11.58 -21.03 3.86
CA VAL A 89 12.66 -21.83 3.27
C VAL A 89 13.15 -22.83 4.32
N LYS A 90 12.54 -24.03 4.30
CA LYS A 90 12.80 -25.11 5.28
C LYS A 90 14.28 -25.43 5.48
N LEU A 91 15.06 -25.48 4.39
CA LEU A 91 16.49 -25.81 4.43
C LEU A 91 17.32 -24.83 5.28
N LYS A 92 16.95 -23.54 5.24
CA LYS A 92 17.63 -22.47 6.00
C LYS A 92 16.92 -22.13 7.31
N ASN A 93 15.74 -22.71 7.54
CA ASN A 93 14.81 -22.33 8.60
C ASN A 93 14.56 -20.82 8.67
N GLN A 94 14.36 -20.17 7.52
CA GLN A 94 14.18 -18.71 7.41
C GLN A 94 12.95 -18.38 6.57
N TRP A 95 12.32 -17.24 6.89
CA TRP A 95 11.26 -16.66 6.07
C TRP A 95 11.82 -15.72 5.03
N ILE A 96 11.27 -15.78 3.82
CA ILE A 96 11.34 -14.71 2.83
C ILE A 96 10.19 -13.75 3.13
N VAL A 97 10.52 -12.47 3.26
CA VAL A 97 9.59 -11.41 3.62
C VAL A 97 9.69 -10.24 2.66
N TYR A 98 8.59 -9.50 2.52
CA TYR A 98 8.57 -8.16 1.96
C TYR A 98 8.45 -7.15 3.09
N ARG A 99 9.08 -5.98 2.94
CA ARG A 99 8.98 -4.90 3.93
C ARG A 99 8.43 -3.64 3.31
N ARG A 100 7.55 -2.98 4.07
CA ARG A 100 7.11 -1.63 3.80
C ARG A 100 7.38 -0.74 5.01
N PHE A 101 7.79 0.49 4.76
CA PHE A 101 7.99 1.50 5.79
C PHE A 101 7.08 2.69 5.51
N PHE A 102 6.56 3.30 6.58
CA PHE A 102 5.59 4.38 6.48
C PHE A 102 6.09 5.59 7.25
N LEU A 103 6.39 6.68 6.53
CA LEU A 103 6.79 7.95 7.11
C LEU A 103 5.53 8.83 7.20
N ASN A 104 5.01 8.96 8.42
CA ASN A 104 3.80 9.70 8.71
C ASN A 104 4.13 11.20 8.85
N LYS A 105 3.50 12.03 8.02
CA LYS A 105 3.52 13.50 8.07
C LYS A 105 2.11 14.02 8.42
N PRO A 106 1.95 15.30 8.81
CA PRO A 106 0.64 15.84 9.20
C PRO A 106 -0.46 15.70 8.15
N ASP A 107 -0.10 15.82 6.87
CA ASP A 107 -1.03 15.85 5.72
C ASP A 107 -0.73 14.76 4.68
N SER A 108 0.21 13.86 4.97
CA SER A 108 0.66 12.86 4.01
C SER A 108 1.31 11.65 4.67
N ILE A 109 1.30 10.52 3.96
CA ILE A 109 2.06 9.32 4.34
C ILE A 109 2.93 8.94 3.16
N ILE A 110 4.24 8.84 3.39
CA ILE A 110 5.17 8.27 2.42
C ILE A 110 5.29 6.78 2.70
N ALA A 111 5.05 5.94 1.70
CA ALA A 111 5.26 4.50 1.77
C ALA A 111 6.50 4.13 0.95
N LEU A 112 7.43 3.41 1.57
CA LEU A 112 8.62 2.86 0.93
C LEU A 112 8.47 1.35 0.87
N THR A 113 8.48 0.76 -0.33
CA THR A 113 8.31 -0.68 -0.52
C THR A 113 9.61 -1.28 -1.03
N PHE A 114 10.12 -2.26 -0.30
CA PHE A 114 11.38 -2.94 -0.62
C PHE A 114 11.10 -4.34 -1.16
N GLY A 115 12.01 -4.80 -2.02
CA GLY A 115 12.01 -6.15 -2.55
C GLY A 115 12.12 -7.22 -1.47
N SER A 116 11.87 -8.47 -1.88
CA SER A 116 11.90 -9.60 -0.94
C SER A 116 13.31 -9.92 -0.50
N ASP A 117 13.47 -10.24 0.77
CA ASP A 117 14.68 -10.89 1.28
C ASP A 117 14.37 -11.79 2.48
N PHE A 118 15.39 -12.44 3.05
CA PHE A 118 15.27 -13.15 4.31
C PHE A 118 14.94 -12.21 5.46
N GLU A 119 14.11 -12.67 6.40
CA GLU A 119 13.69 -11.90 7.56
C GLU A 119 14.85 -11.35 8.40
N GLY A 120 16.00 -12.04 8.46
CA GLY A 120 17.18 -11.54 9.17
C GLY A 120 18.04 -10.55 8.38
N SER A 121 17.73 -10.28 7.11
CA SER A 121 18.56 -9.45 6.25
C SER A 121 18.40 -7.97 6.54
N MET A 122 19.52 -7.25 6.37
CA MET A 122 19.66 -5.81 6.48
C MET A 122 19.88 -5.14 5.11
N GLU A 123 19.75 -5.88 4.01
CA GLU A 123 19.94 -5.37 2.66
C GLU A 123 18.74 -5.74 1.80
N ALA A 124 18.12 -4.77 1.14
CA ALA A 124 17.09 -5.01 0.14
C ALA A 124 17.01 -3.79 -0.78
N ASN A 125 16.66 -4.03 -2.05
CA ASN A 125 16.47 -2.94 -3.00
C ASN A 125 15.13 -2.25 -2.75
N LEU A 126 15.12 -0.92 -2.87
CA LEU A 126 13.89 -0.15 -2.89
C LEU A 126 13.18 -0.37 -4.24
N ASP A 127 12.00 -0.98 -4.18
CA ASP A 127 11.20 -1.31 -5.37
C ASP A 127 10.33 -0.13 -5.80
N SER A 128 9.77 0.60 -4.83
CA SER A 128 8.91 1.74 -5.12
C SER A 128 8.77 2.70 -3.95
N VAL A 129 8.43 3.95 -4.27
CA VAL A 129 7.94 4.93 -3.30
C VAL A 129 6.54 5.37 -3.66
N ALA A 130 5.76 5.74 -2.63
CA ALA A 130 4.47 6.36 -2.83
C ALA A 130 4.18 7.43 -1.80
N ILE A 131 3.36 8.41 -2.15
CA ILE A 131 2.84 9.44 -1.25
C ILE A 131 1.33 9.40 -1.33
N THR A 132 0.67 9.27 -0.18
CA THR A 132 -0.78 9.50 -0.06
C THR A 132 -0.98 10.82 0.65
N THR A 133 -1.75 11.73 0.06
CA THR A 133 -2.07 13.06 0.63
C THR A 133 -3.45 13.05 1.26
N PHE A 134 -3.63 13.82 2.32
CA PHE A 134 -4.86 13.89 3.09
C PHE A 134 -5.33 15.33 3.26
N GLU A 135 -6.65 15.52 3.21
CA GLU A 135 -7.33 16.75 3.62
C GLU A 135 -8.45 16.37 4.59
N LEU A 136 -8.49 16.99 5.77
CA LEU A 136 -9.47 16.65 6.83
C LEU A 136 -9.55 15.12 7.08
N GLU A 137 -8.37 14.49 7.17
CA GLU A 137 -8.20 13.03 7.38
C GLU A 137 -8.68 12.14 6.23
N ARG A 138 -9.05 12.70 5.08
CA ARG A 138 -9.49 11.95 3.88
C ARG A 138 -8.41 11.95 2.83
N ALA A 139 -8.12 10.76 2.27
CA ALA A 139 -7.16 10.64 1.19
C ALA A 139 -7.66 11.38 -0.05
N THR A 140 -6.93 12.39 -0.52
CA THR A 140 -7.29 13.18 -1.71
C THR A 140 -6.60 12.67 -2.96
N ALA A 141 -5.37 12.18 -2.80
CA ALA A 141 -4.60 11.58 -3.88
C ALA A 141 -3.59 10.56 -3.36
N HIS A 142 -3.19 9.66 -4.25
CA HIS A 142 -2.09 8.73 -4.07
C HIS A 142 -1.19 8.80 -5.29
N TYR A 143 0.12 8.89 -5.08
CA TYR A 143 1.11 9.01 -6.14
C TYR A 143 2.17 7.95 -5.91
N SER A 144 2.48 7.13 -6.90
CA SER A 144 3.49 6.08 -6.77
C SER A 144 4.45 6.08 -7.94
N LEU A 145 5.68 5.65 -7.67
CA LEU A 145 6.74 5.50 -8.65
C LEU A 145 7.49 4.20 -8.36
N LEU A 146 7.46 3.28 -9.32
CA LEU A 146 8.30 2.09 -9.32
C LEU A 146 9.72 2.48 -9.73
N ASN A 147 10.72 1.75 -9.23
CA ASN A 147 12.12 1.91 -9.64
C ASN A 147 12.36 1.63 -11.14
N THR A 148 11.42 0.97 -11.81
CA THR A 148 11.39 0.77 -13.27
C THR A 148 10.91 2.00 -14.05
N GLY A 149 10.47 3.06 -13.36
CA GLY A 149 10.02 4.33 -13.95
C GLY A 149 8.51 4.45 -14.18
N GLU A 150 7.74 3.39 -13.91
CA GLU A 150 6.28 3.44 -13.94
C GLU A 150 5.75 4.37 -12.84
N HIS A 151 4.94 5.35 -13.26
CA HIS A 151 4.37 6.36 -12.38
C HIS A 151 2.85 6.28 -12.43
N VAL A 152 2.20 6.28 -11.27
CA VAL A 152 0.74 6.26 -11.17
C VAL A 152 0.27 7.38 -10.26
N GLU A 153 -0.76 8.09 -10.70
CA GLU A 153 -1.50 9.05 -9.88
C GLU A 153 -2.95 8.59 -9.74
N THR A 154 -3.43 8.40 -8.52
CA THR A 154 -4.79 8.03 -8.17
C THR A 154 -5.44 9.21 -7.45
N LEU A 155 -6.54 9.73 -7.99
CA LEU A 155 -7.26 10.89 -7.47
C LEU A 155 -8.64 10.46 -6.97
N TYR A 156 -9.02 10.89 -5.77
CA TYR A 156 -10.27 10.51 -5.12
C TYR A 156 -11.26 11.68 -5.11
N GLN A 157 -12.51 11.43 -5.50
CA GLN A 157 -13.60 12.40 -5.32
C GLN A 157 -14.63 11.86 -4.33
N TYR A 158 -15.16 12.78 -3.52
CA TYR A 158 -16.06 12.44 -2.42
C TYR A 158 -17.45 13.06 -2.60
N THR A 159 -18.46 12.38 -2.07
CA THR A 159 -19.80 12.93 -1.81
C THR A 159 -20.29 12.39 -0.48
N ALA A 160 -20.76 13.27 0.41
CA ALA A 160 -21.23 12.89 1.76
C ALA A 160 -20.27 11.90 2.45
N GLU A 161 -18.97 12.25 2.46
CA GLU A 161 -17.87 11.53 3.14
C GLU A 161 -17.46 10.19 2.51
N LYS A 162 -18.12 9.74 1.45
CA LYS A 162 -17.75 8.52 0.72
C LYS A 162 -17.06 8.85 -0.59
N VAL A 163 -16.07 8.05 -0.97
CA VAL A 163 -15.48 8.12 -2.31
C VAL A 163 -16.52 7.66 -3.31
N THR A 164 -16.85 8.51 -4.29
CA THR A 164 -17.83 8.22 -5.34
C THR A 164 -17.19 8.01 -6.70
N SER A 165 -16.00 8.57 -6.91
CA SER A 165 -15.21 8.32 -8.10
C SER A 165 -13.71 8.29 -7.81
N ILE A 166 -13.00 7.54 -8.64
CA ILE A 166 -11.54 7.45 -8.64
C ILE A 166 -11.06 7.64 -10.07
N THR A 167 -9.97 8.40 -10.25
CA THR A 167 -9.27 8.49 -11.53
C THR A 167 -7.84 8.01 -11.34
N GLU A 168 -7.38 7.08 -12.17
CA GLU A 168 -5.99 6.67 -12.25
C GLU A 168 -5.36 7.17 -13.54
N ASN A 169 -4.28 7.93 -13.43
CA ASN A 169 -3.42 8.29 -14.54
C ASN A 169 -2.14 7.45 -14.44
N ILE A 170 -1.83 6.70 -15.49
CA ILE A 170 -0.76 5.70 -15.48
C ILE A 170 0.22 6.05 -16.60
N TRP A 171 1.48 6.27 -16.23
CA TRP A 171 2.59 6.50 -17.15
C TRP A 171 3.52 5.28 -17.11
N ARG A 172 3.45 4.44 -18.13
CA ARG A 172 4.35 3.31 -18.42
C ARG A 172 5.10 3.59 -19.72
N GLU A 173 5.17 2.61 -20.63
CA GLU A 173 5.52 2.81 -22.03
C GLU A 173 4.53 3.74 -22.73
N THR A 174 3.25 3.66 -22.36
CA THR A 174 2.16 4.52 -22.83
C THR A 174 1.48 5.23 -21.67
N PHE A 175 0.81 6.34 -21.98
CA PHE A 175 -0.10 7.00 -21.05
C PHE A 175 -1.50 6.41 -21.13
N THR A 176 -2.13 6.14 -19.99
CA THR A 176 -3.53 5.67 -19.93
C THR A 176 -4.22 6.29 -18.72
N THR A 177 -5.49 6.65 -18.90
CA THR A 177 -6.37 7.08 -17.81
C THR A 177 -7.47 6.05 -17.61
N ARG A 178 -7.70 5.62 -16.37
CA ARG A 178 -8.83 4.78 -15.96
C ARG A 178 -9.73 5.58 -15.04
N ALA A 179 -11.03 5.47 -15.23
CA ALA A 179 -12.03 6.14 -14.42
C ALA A 179 -12.92 5.10 -13.75
N TYR A 180 -13.19 5.29 -12.47
CA TYR A 180 -14.00 4.38 -11.68
C TYR A 180 -15.14 5.11 -10.99
N GLU A 181 -16.30 4.44 -10.93
CA GLU A 181 -17.44 4.84 -10.13
C GLU A 181 -17.67 3.85 -9.00
N LEU A 182 -17.91 4.38 -7.79
CA LEU A 182 -18.10 3.59 -6.59
C LEU A 182 -19.54 3.72 -6.11
N LEU A 183 -20.22 2.59 -6.00
CA LEU A 183 -21.56 2.48 -5.44
C LEU A 183 -21.48 1.86 -4.05
N HIS A 184 -21.85 2.65 -3.04
CA HIS A 184 -21.96 2.22 -1.66
C HIS A 184 -23.41 1.93 -1.31
N THR A 185 -23.72 0.67 -1.02
CA THR A 185 -24.98 0.27 -0.37
C THR A 185 -24.76 0.10 1.13
N GLU A 186 -25.80 -0.21 1.90
CA GLU A 186 -25.69 -0.36 3.36
C GLU A 186 -24.70 -1.46 3.79
N SER A 187 -24.46 -2.46 2.94
CA SER A 187 -23.58 -3.60 3.27
C SER A 187 -22.55 -3.94 2.20
N ASN A 188 -22.64 -3.38 1.00
CA ASN A 188 -21.77 -3.75 -0.12
C ASN A 188 -21.19 -2.53 -0.85
N LEU A 189 -19.97 -2.73 -1.34
CA LEU A 189 -19.29 -1.87 -2.29
C LEU A 189 -19.32 -2.52 -3.66
N SER A 190 -19.69 -1.76 -4.68
CA SER A 190 -19.44 -2.12 -6.08
C SER A 190 -18.58 -1.05 -6.73
N ILE A 191 -17.56 -1.48 -7.47
CA ILE A 191 -16.71 -0.58 -8.25
C ILE A 191 -16.89 -0.92 -9.72
N PHE A 192 -17.17 0.10 -10.51
CA PHE A 192 -17.28 0.02 -11.95
C PHE A 192 -16.13 0.78 -12.62
N GLU A 193 -15.45 0.17 -13.57
CA GLU A 193 -14.59 0.92 -14.49
C GLU A 193 -15.45 1.47 -15.63
N VAL A 194 -15.30 2.77 -15.90
CA VAL A 194 -15.97 3.49 -16.97
C VAL A 194 -15.07 3.49 -18.20
N LEU A 195 -15.51 2.79 -19.25
CA LEU A 195 -14.79 2.70 -20.51
C LEU A 195 -14.93 3.98 -21.34
N PRO A 196 -14.07 4.22 -22.35
CA PRO A 196 -14.13 5.44 -23.18
C PRO A 196 -15.45 5.67 -23.93
N ASN A 197 -16.26 4.62 -24.11
CA ASN A 197 -17.60 4.71 -24.71
C ASN A 197 -18.73 4.88 -23.67
N ASN A 198 -18.39 5.22 -22.42
CA ASN A 198 -19.28 5.31 -21.26
C ASN A 198 -19.95 3.99 -20.83
N ASN A 199 -19.57 2.85 -21.40
CA ASN A 199 -19.98 1.56 -20.85
C ASN A 199 -19.28 1.31 -19.52
N LYS A 200 -19.96 0.60 -18.62
CA LYS A 200 -19.46 0.27 -17.29
C LYS A 200 -19.22 -1.23 -17.18
N ILE A 201 -18.05 -1.59 -16.70
CA ILE A 201 -17.73 -2.97 -16.32
C ILE A 201 -17.58 -3.04 -14.80
N ILE A 202 -18.18 -4.05 -14.18
CA ILE A 202 -17.96 -4.29 -12.74
C ILE A 202 -16.57 -4.91 -12.55
N ILE A 203 -15.77 -4.30 -11.69
CA ILE A 203 -14.43 -4.82 -11.36
C ILE A 203 -14.35 -5.33 -9.91
N TYR A 204 -15.26 -4.89 -9.05
CA TYR A 204 -15.35 -5.36 -7.68
C TYR A 204 -16.81 -5.40 -7.19
N PRO A 205 -17.23 -6.47 -6.48
CA PRO A 205 -16.48 -7.71 -6.26
C PRO A 205 -16.23 -8.47 -7.59
N GLU A 206 -15.17 -9.28 -7.64
CA GLU A 206 -14.99 -10.25 -8.73
C GLU A 206 -16.25 -11.11 -8.88
N SER A 207 -16.66 -11.33 -10.13
CA SER A 207 -17.86 -12.08 -10.52
C SER A 207 -17.68 -13.58 -10.33
#